data_AF-A0AAV2PV57-F1
#
_entry.id   AF-A0AAV2PV57-F1
#
_cell.length_a   1.000
_cell.length_b   1.000
_cell.length_c   1.000
_cell.angle_alpha   90.00
_cell.angle_beta   90.00
_cell.angle_gamma   90.00
#
_symmetry.space_group_name_H-M   'P 1'
#
loop_
_entity.id
_entity.type
_entity.pdbx_description
1 polymer ?
#
loop_
_entity_poly.entity_id
_entity_poly.type
_entity_poly.pdbx_seq_one_letter_code
_entity_poly.pdbx_strand_id
1 'polypeptide(L)'
;MAWLCRCFILLLGLLSQTDYVQACDDDCKDDLIQKFQNLLESQLDSKMEQIIMKIESKFETLLEAKLENILDTKLNLKMDQISNTLTTNQNAISSDLQSVKEQIETYARSLDELNTSNLFITTQVIEHLAQYKETDNAPSSQNISNVNDSLNELKTLAKKSNVILTELMEDCKGPSNTTTQQLNDILESTEEMDQNGMKADEVTGSSLITLSNEVESCPSGFIKMSSQCFKMFNDRYRSWSEAKTKCEQEGYILAQPDDAVAVNLRKHLHEEYGDGSFAWLGAQ
;
A
#
# COMPACT_ATOMS: atom_id res chain seq x y z
N MET A 1 52.61 7.93 -29.65
CA MET A 1 53.92 7.64 -29.02
C MET A 1 55.00 7.14 -29.99
N ALA A 2 54.70 6.49 -31.13
CA ALA A 2 55.71 6.05 -32.10
C ALA A 2 56.48 7.19 -32.82
N TRP A 3 55.93 8.41 -32.86
CA TRP A 3 56.56 9.57 -33.48
C TRP A 3 57.60 10.27 -32.58
N LEU A 4 57.45 10.19 -31.25
CA LEU A 4 58.41 10.80 -30.31
C LEU A 4 59.68 9.95 -30.16
N CYS A 5 59.57 8.62 -30.26
CA CYS A 5 60.73 7.73 -30.19
C CYS A 5 61.61 7.79 -31.46
N ARG A 6 61.02 8.08 -32.63
CA ARG A 6 61.77 8.27 -33.88
C ARG A 6 62.53 9.60 -33.95
N CYS A 7 62.04 10.67 -33.32
CA CYS A 7 62.83 11.91 -33.18
C CYS A 7 64.01 11.70 -32.23
N PHE A 8 63.84 10.93 -31.15
CA PHE A 8 64.91 10.70 -30.18
C PHE A 8 66.06 9.86 -30.75
N ILE A 9 65.76 8.86 -31.59
CA ILE A 9 66.78 8.03 -32.25
C ILE A 9 67.46 8.76 -33.41
N LEU A 10 66.76 9.65 -34.14
CA LEU A 10 67.37 10.46 -35.19
C LEU A 10 68.25 11.60 -34.64
N LEU A 11 67.98 12.08 -33.42
CA LEU A 11 68.87 13.00 -32.70
C LEU A 11 70.14 12.32 -32.15
N LEU A 12 70.05 11.03 -31.78
CA LEU A 12 71.19 10.26 -31.29
C LEU A 12 72.10 9.70 -32.40
N GLY A 13 71.63 9.65 -33.65
CA GLY A 13 72.36 9.08 -34.80
C GLY A 13 73.30 10.03 -35.55
N LEU A 14 73.27 11.34 -35.28
CA LEU A 14 74.08 12.34 -36.00
C LEU A 14 75.26 12.92 -35.21
N LEU A 15 75.49 12.46 -33.98
CA LEU A 15 76.59 12.94 -33.14
C LEU A 15 77.63 11.83 -32.93
N SER A 16 78.39 11.53 -33.99
CA SER A 16 79.75 11.03 -33.84
C SER A 16 80.69 12.22 -33.71
N GLN A 17 80.90 12.73 -32.49
CA GLN A 17 82.15 13.36 -32.04
C GLN A 17 82.08 13.66 -30.54
N THR A 18 83.18 13.37 -29.87
CA THR A 18 83.29 12.86 -28.50
C THR A 18 83.45 13.92 -27.40
N ASP A 19 83.16 15.20 -27.64
CA ASP A 19 83.48 16.25 -26.67
C ASP A 19 82.28 17.09 -26.17
N TYR A 20 81.03 16.67 -26.46
CA TYR A 20 79.82 17.39 -26.03
C TYR A 20 79.05 16.71 -24.88
N VAL A 21 79.72 15.89 -24.06
CA VAL A 21 79.12 15.17 -22.91
C VAL A 21 79.50 15.80 -21.56
N GLN A 22 80.20 16.93 -21.55
CA GLN A 22 80.68 17.57 -20.31
C GLN A 22 80.08 18.97 -20.06
N ALA A 23 78.76 19.14 -20.26
CA ALA A 23 78.04 20.36 -19.83
C ALA A 23 76.50 20.19 -19.77
N CYS A 24 76.00 18.99 -19.47
CA CYS A 24 74.67 18.90 -18.84
C CYS A 24 74.95 18.73 -17.35
N ASP A 25 75.06 19.85 -16.62
CA ASP A 25 74.98 19.83 -15.15
C ASP A 25 73.76 19.01 -14.73
N ASP A 26 73.86 18.34 -13.59
CA ASP A 26 72.82 17.47 -13.03
C ASP A 26 71.43 18.17 -13.00
N ASP A 27 71.40 19.51 -12.91
CA ASP A 27 70.21 20.36 -12.96
C ASP A 27 69.33 20.21 -14.21
N CYS A 28 69.90 19.88 -15.39
CA CYS A 28 69.12 19.76 -16.64
C CYS A 28 68.31 18.45 -16.69
N LYS A 29 68.79 17.40 -16.03
CA LYS A 29 68.13 16.09 -15.98
C LYS A 29 66.84 16.15 -15.17
N ASP A 30 66.85 16.90 -14.06
CA ASP A 30 65.71 17.00 -13.16
C ASP A 30 64.55 17.81 -13.77
N ASP A 31 64.83 18.88 -14.52
CA ASP A 31 63.79 19.63 -15.25
C ASP A 31 63.09 18.78 -16.31
N LEU A 32 63.85 17.94 -17.03
CA LEU A 32 63.28 17.04 -18.03
C LEU A 32 62.43 15.94 -17.37
N ILE A 33 62.90 15.35 -16.27
CA ILE A 33 62.15 14.35 -15.50
C ILE A 33 60.85 14.96 -14.96
N GLN A 34 60.92 16.15 -14.38
CA GLN A 34 59.74 16.84 -13.84
C GLN A 34 58.71 17.15 -14.95
N LYS A 35 59.15 17.59 -16.13
CA LYS A 35 58.26 17.83 -17.27
C LYS A 35 57.58 16.56 -17.75
N PHE A 36 58.30 15.44 -17.82
CA PHE A 36 57.70 14.15 -18.19
C PHE A 36 56.72 13.65 -17.12
N GLN A 37 57.03 13.80 -15.83
CA GLN A 37 56.14 13.45 -14.73
C GLN A 37 54.85 14.27 -14.78
N ASN A 38 54.95 15.60 -14.85
CA ASN A 38 53.78 16.48 -14.94
C ASN A 38 52.91 16.16 -16.16
N LEU A 39 53.53 15.85 -17.30
CA LEU A 39 52.79 15.49 -18.53
C LEU A 39 52.13 14.12 -18.41
N LEU A 40 52.77 13.16 -17.74
CA LEU A 40 52.21 11.84 -17.49
C LEU A 40 51.03 11.92 -16.50
N GLU A 41 51.18 12.64 -15.40
CA GLU A 41 50.15 12.87 -14.38
C GLU A 41 48.93 13.57 -15.01
N SER A 42 49.14 14.69 -15.71
CA SER A 42 48.04 15.41 -16.38
C SER A 42 47.29 14.54 -17.41
N GLN A 43 48.01 13.71 -18.17
CA GLN A 43 47.39 12.79 -19.13
C GLN A 43 46.64 11.65 -18.45
N LEU A 44 47.14 11.18 -17.31
CA LEU A 44 46.51 10.11 -16.54
C LEU A 44 45.24 10.62 -15.85
N ASP A 45 45.30 11.77 -15.21
CA ASP A 45 44.17 12.40 -14.51
C ASP A 45 43.05 12.73 -15.50
N SER A 46 43.37 13.36 -16.63
CA SER A 46 42.37 13.69 -17.65
C SER A 46 41.67 12.44 -18.21
N LYS A 47 42.40 11.32 -18.36
CA LYS A 47 41.80 10.05 -18.81
C LYS A 47 40.98 9.38 -17.71
N MET A 48 41.42 9.47 -16.47
CA MET A 48 40.71 8.90 -15.33
C MET A 48 39.37 9.63 -15.13
N GLU A 49 39.36 10.96 -15.15
CA GLU A 49 38.13 11.77 -15.09
C GLU A 49 37.16 11.43 -16.22
N GLN A 50 37.66 11.28 -17.46
CA GLN A 50 36.82 10.86 -18.59
C GLN A 50 36.21 9.47 -18.40
N ILE A 51 36.94 8.54 -17.79
CA ILE A 51 36.43 7.20 -17.48
C ILE A 51 35.38 7.27 -16.37
N ILE A 52 35.64 8.04 -15.31
CA ILE A 52 34.71 8.24 -14.19
C ILE A 52 33.39 8.81 -14.71
N MET A 53 33.42 9.92 -15.45
CA MET A 53 32.22 10.54 -16.02
C MET A 53 31.43 9.58 -16.91
N LYS A 54 32.13 8.74 -17.69
CA LYS A 54 31.48 7.76 -18.58
C LYS A 54 30.86 6.59 -17.82
N ILE A 55 31.46 6.18 -16.69
CA ILE A 55 30.91 5.13 -15.83
C ILE A 55 29.69 5.67 -15.08
N GLU A 56 29.80 6.85 -14.48
CA GLU A 56 28.71 7.50 -13.73
C GLU A 56 27.48 7.71 -14.63
N SER A 57 27.67 8.32 -15.81
CA SER A 57 26.57 8.53 -16.76
C SER A 57 25.91 7.22 -17.22
N LYS A 58 26.69 6.14 -17.41
CA LYS A 58 26.14 4.84 -17.78
C LYS A 58 25.42 4.15 -16.63
N PHE A 59 25.91 4.32 -15.41
CA PHE A 59 25.28 3.77 -14.23
C PHE A 59 23.94 4.45 -13.98
N GLU A 60 23.90 5.78 -14.03
CA GLU A 60 22.67 6.57 -13.82
C GLU A 60 21.59 6.18 -14.83
N THR A 61 21.91 6.21 -16.12
CA THR A 61 20.95 5.87 -17.19
C THR A 61 20.45 4.42 -17.12
N LEU A 62 21.29 3.48 -16.68
CA LEU A 62 20.91 2.08 -16.52
C LEU A 62 20.06 1.86 -15.26
N LEU A 63 20.37 2.58 -14.18
CA LEU A 63 19.61 2.53 -12.94
C LEU A 63 18.21 3.11 -13.14
N GLU A 64 18.11 4.31 -13.74
CA GLU A 64 16.84 4.96 -14.07
C GLU A 64 15.96 4.07 -14.95
N ALA A 65 16.52 3.55 -16.07
CA ALA A 65 15.76 2.72 -17.00
C ALA A 65 15.27 1.40 -16.37
N LYS A 66 16.07 0.78 -15.48
CA LYS A 66 15.65 -0.44 -14.78
C LYS A 66 14.60 -0.14 -13.73
N LEU A 67 14.74 0.95 -13.00
CA LEU A 67 13.80 1.34 -11.95
C LEU A 67 12.43 1.66 -12.54
N GLU A 68 12.39 2.47 -13.60
CA GLU A 68 11.17 2.83 -14.32
C GLU A 68 10.48 1.58 -14.88
N ASN A 69 11.23 0.68 -15.54
CA ASN A 69 10.65 -0.55 -16.07
C ASN A 69 10.09 -1.48 -14.98
N ILE A 70 10.80 -1.66 -13.87
CA ILE A 70 10.33 -2.51 -12.75
C ILE A 70 9.11 -1.89 -12.08
N LEU A 71 9.11 -0.58 -11.87
CA LEU A 71 8.01 0.13 -11.22
C LEU A 71 6.76 0.07 -12.09
N ASP A 72 6.87 0.39 -13.39
CA ASP A 72 5.75 0.38 -14.32
C ASP A 72 5.15 -1.02 -14.47
N THR A 73 5.98 -2.04 -14.64
CA THR A 73 5.48 -3.41 -14.84
C THR A 73 4.77 -3.95 -13.60
N LYS A 74 5.33 -3.74 -12.40
CA LYS A 74 4.70 -4.20 -11.15
C LYS A 74 3.46 -3.40 -10.80
N LEU A 75 3.50 -2.07 -10.97
CA LEU A 75 2.39 -1.20 -10.63
C LEU A 75 1.19 -1.44 -11.56
N ASN A 76 1.43 -1.54 -12.87
CA ASN A 76 0.38 -1.84 -13.83
C ASN A 76 -0.24 -3.22 -13.59
N LEU A 77 0.59 -4.24 -13.32
CA LEU A 77 0.08 -5.59 -13.00
C LEU A 77 -0.84 -5.57 -11.77
N LYS A 78 -0.43 -4.89 -10.68
CA LYS A 78 -1.26 -4.77 -9.48
C LYS A 78 -2.53 -3.96 -9.73
N MET A 79 -2.43 -2.90 -10.52
CA MET A 79 -3.58 -2.06 -10.88
C MET A 79 -4.61 -2.85 -11.71
N ASP A 80 -4.15 -3.66 -12.66
CA ASP A 80 -5.01 -4.54 -13.45
C ASP A 80 -5.69 -5.61 -12.58
N GLN A 81 -4.95 -6.21 -11.63
CA GLN A 81 -5.51 -7.15 -10.67
C GLN A 81 -6.62 -6.52 -9.81
N ILE A 82 -6.38 -5.32 -9.28
CA ILE A 82 -7.36 -4.57 -8.49
C ILE A 82 -8.58 -4.22 -9.34
N SER A 83 -8.38 -3.75 -10.57
CA SER A 83 -9.45 -3.38 -11.50
C SER A 83 -10.35 -4.58 -11.84
N ASN A 84 -9.76 -5.75 -12.08
CA ASN A 84 -10.49 -6.99 -12.35
C ASN A 84 -11.29 -7.48 -11.14
N THR A 85 -10.71 -7.40 -9.94
CA THR A 85 -11.41 -7.75 -8.69
C THR A 85 -12.58 -6.81 -8.44
N LEU A 86 -12.38 -5.50 -8.63
CA LEU A 86 -13.45 -4.51 -8.48
C LEU A 86 -14.60 -4.76 -9.46
N THR A 87 -14.28 -5.05 -10.72
CA THR A 87 -15.27 -5.37 -11.75
C THR A 87 -16.05 -6.64 -11.41
N THR A 88 -15.37 -7.68 -10.92
CA THR A 88 -16.02 -8.93 -10.46
C THR A 88 -17.00 -8.66 -9.31
N ASN A 89 -16.57 -7.89 -8.32
CA ASN A 89 -17.40 -7.55 -7.16
C ASN A 89 -18.59 -6.68 -7.56
N GLN A 90 -18.40 -5.71 -8.47
CA GLN A 90 -19.47 -4.89 -9.00
C GLN A 90 -20.53 -5.72 -9.73
N ASN A 91 -20.09 -6.71 -10.53
CA ASN A 91 -21.00 -7.61 -11.23
C ASN A 91 -21.78 -8.51 -10.26
N ALA A 92 -21.13 -9.00 -9.20
CA ALA A 92 -21.79 -9.80 -8.16
C ALA A 92 -22.87 -8.98 -7.43
N ILE A 93 -22.54 -7.77 -6.98
CA ILE A 93 -23.49 -6.85 -6.32
C ILE A 93 -24.65 -6.52 -7.25
N SER A 94 -24.38 -6.25 -8.53
CA SER A 94 -25.43 -5.96 -9.52
C SER A 94 -26.37 -7.16 -9.73
N SER A 95 -25.84 -8.38 -9.70
CA SER A 95 -26.64 -9.61 -9.79
C SER A 95 -27.51 -9.81 -8.55
N ASP A 96 -26.95 -9.63 -7.36
CA ASP A 96 -27.69 -9.75 -6.10
C ASP A 96 -28.81 -8.71 -5.99
N LEU A 97 -28.53 -7.46 -6.38
CA LEU A 97 -29.53 -6.39 -6.41
C LEU A 97 -30.68 -6.71 -7.38
N GLN A 98 -30.37 -7.30 -8.53
CA GLN A 98 -31.39 -7.72 -9.49
C GLN A 98 -32.26 -8.86 -8.93
N SER A 99 -31.66 -9.81 -8.22
CA SER A 99 -32.41 -10.88 -7.53
C SER A 99 -33.36 -10.33 -6.46
N VAL A 100 -32.88 -9.38 -5.64
CA VAL A 100 -33.72 -8.72 -4.62
C VAL A 100 -34.87 -7.95 -5.27
N LYS A 101 -34.61 -7.27 -6.40
CA LYS A 101 -35.66 -6.57 -7.14
C LYS A 101 -36.77 -7.52 -7.62
N GLU A 102 -36.40 -8.67 -8.17
CA GLU A 102 -37.37 -9.69 -8.64
C GLU A 102 -38.18 -10.28 -7.48
N GLN A 103 -37.58 -10.45 -6.30
CA GLN A 103 -38.28 -10.86 -5.09
C GLN A 103 -39.30 -9.80 -4.66
N ILE A 104 -38.92 -8.52 -4.60
CA ILE A 104 -39.82 -7.40 -4.25
C ILE A 104 -41.00 -7.32 -5.23
N GLU A 105 -40.75 -7.45 -6.53
CA GLU A 105 -41.82 -7.44 -7.55
C GLU A 105 -42.76 -8.64 -7.42
N THR A 106 -42.25 -9.79 -6.99
CA THR A 106 -43.07 -10.98 -6.68
C THR A 106 -43.95 -10.73 -5.47
N TYR A 107 -43.41 -10.16 -4.40
CA TYR A 107 -44.17 -9.83 -3.20
C TYR A 107 -45.23 -8.75 -3.44
N ALA A 108 -44.92 -7.74 -4.26
CA ALA A 108 -45.89 -6.72 -4.64
C ALA A 108 -47.11 -7.32 -5.36
N ARG A 109 -46.89 -8.30 -6.25
CA ARG A 109 -47.98 -9.03 -6.93
C ARG A 109 -48.83 -9.83 -5.94
N SER A 110 -48.21 -10.58 -5.02
CA SER A 110 -48.96 -11.34 -4.01
C SER A 110 -49.80 -10.44 -3.09
N LEU A 111 -49.30 -9.24 -2.77
CA LEU A 111 -50.05 -8.27 -1.98
C LEU A 111 -51.27 -7.71 -2.73
N ASP A 112 -51.14 -7.46 -4.03
CA ASP A 112 -52.26 -7.00 -4.88
C ASP A 112 -53.36 -8.07 -5.01
N GLU A 113 -52.97 -9.34 -5.14
CA GLU A 113 -53.91 -10.49 -5.14
C GLU A 113 -54.67 -10.61 -3.82
N LEU A 114 -54.00 -10.40 -2.68
CA LEU A 114 -54.60 -10.38 -1.34
C LEU A 114 -55.59 -9.23 -1.19
N ASN A 115 -55.22 -8.03 -1.60
CA ASN A 115 -56.09 -6.84 -1.54
C ASN A 115 -57.33 -7.03 -2.41
N THR A 116 -57.16 -7.54 -3.63
CA THR A 116 -58.27 -7.86 -4.55
C THR A 116 -59.22 -8.88 -3.94
N SER A 117 -58.68 -9.94 -3.32
CA SER A 117 -59.47 -10.97 -2.65
C SER A 117 -60.26 -10.41 -1.45
N ASN A 118 -59.63 -9.58 -0.62
CA ASN A 118 -60.28 -8.94 0.52
C ASN A 118 -61.39 -7.97 0.09
N LEU A 119 -61.17 -7.20 -0.99
CA LEU A 119 -62.17 -6.29 -1.54
C LEU A 119 -63.39 -7.05 -2.05
N PHE A 120 -63.17 -8.16 -2.76
CA PHE A 120 -64.24 -9.02 -3.28
C PHE A 120 -65.12 -9.58 -2.15
N ILE A 121 -64.51 -10.10 -1.09
CA ILE A 121 -65.24 -10.66 0.06
C ILE A 121 -65.99 -9.57 0.81
N THR A 122 -65.36 -8.40 1.02
CA THR A 122 -66.02 -7.27 1.68
C THR A 122 -67.25 -6.82 0.89
N THR A 123 -67.15 -6.80 -0.45
CA THR A 123 -68.27 -6.48 -1.34
C THR A 123 -69.40 -7.49 -1.20
N GLN A 124 -69.10 -8.80 -1.22
CA GLN A 124 -70.12 -9.84 -1.03
C GLN A 124 -70.83 -9.74 0.33
N VAL A 125 -70.08 -9.47 1.40
CA VAL A 125 -70.66 -9.27 2.74
C VAL A 125 -71.59 -8.06 2.77
N ILE A 126 -71.20 -6.95 2.14
CA ILE A 126 -72.04 -5.75 2.04
C ILE A 126 -73.33 -6.04 1.27
N GLU A 127 -73.25 -6.75 0.14
CA GLU A 127 -74.42 -7.12 -0.67
C GLU A 127 -75.41 -8.01 0.12
N HIS A 128 -74.91 -9.01 0.85
CA HIS A 128 -75.74 -9.85 1.71
C HIS A 128 -76.40 -9.07 2.86
N LEU A 129 -75.69 -8.13 3.47
CA LEU A 129 -76.25 -7.26 4.52
C LEU A 129 -77.30 -6.28 3.97
N ALA A 130 -77.12 -5.79 2.74
CA ALA A 130 -78.10 -4.93 2.08
C ALA A 130 -79.40 -5.68 1.80
N GLN A 131 -79.33 -6.92 1.28
CA GLN A 131 -80.51 -7.78 1.08
C GLN A 131 -81.30 -8.02 2.38
N TYR A 132 -80.60 -8.11 3.51
CA TYR A 132 -81.20 -8.31 4.82
C TYR A 132 -82.02 -7.11 5.31
N LYS A 133 -81.67 -5.89 4.89
CA LYS A 133 -82.31 -4.65 5.35
C LYS A 133 -83.67 -4.40 4.71
N GLU A 134 -83.96 -5.01 3.56
CA GLU A 134 -85.19 -4.78 2.80
C GLU A 134 -86.36 -5.69 3.21
N THR A 135 -86.14 -6.69 4.06
CA THR A 135 -87.21 -7.59 4.54
C THR A 135 -87.61 -7.28 5.99
N ASP A 136 -88.81 -6.74 6.22
CA ASP A 136 -89.41 -6.49 7.56
C ASP A 136 -89.72 -7.77 8.37
N ASN A 137 -89.36 -8.95 7.87
CA ASN A 137 -89.58 -10.22 8.53
C ASN A 137 -88.39 -10.60 9.42
N ALA A 138 -88.70 -11.13 10.61
CA ALA A 138 -87.70 -11.68 11.52
C ALA A 138 -86.78 -12.66 10.76
N PRO A 139 -85.46 -12.59 10.99
CA PRO A 139 -84.51 -13.30 10.17
C PRO A 139 -84.67 -14.80 10.26
N SER A 140 -84.69 -15.45 9.10
CA SER A 140 -84.62 -16.90 9.03
C SER A 140 -83.26 -17.36 9.58
N SER A 141 -83.24 -18.49 10.29
CA SER A 141 -82.01 -19.11 10.79
C SER A 141 -80.98 -19.38 9.66
N GLN A 142 -81.46 -19.57 8.43
CA GLN A 142 -80.65 -19.77 7.23
C GLN A 142 -79.72 -18.56 6.95
N ASN A 143 -80.22 -17.33 7.10
CA ASN A 143 -79.45 -16.12 6.80
C ASN A 143 -78.31 -15.89 7.80
N ILE A 144 -78.50 -16.29 9.07
CA ILE A 144 -77.47 -16.18 10.11
C ILE A 144 -76.33 -17.18 9.87
N SER A 145 -76.65 -18.37 9.36
CA SER A 145 -75.63 -19.38 9.00
C SER A 145 -74.68 -18.84 7.93
N ASN A 146 -75.23 -18.29 6.83
CA ASN A 146 -74.44 -17.80 5.71
C ASN A 146 -73.47 -16.67 6.12
N VAL A 147 -73.92 -15.75 6.98
CA VAL A 147 -73.06 -14.65 7.48
C VAL A 147 -71.91 -15.20 8.35
N ASN A 148 -72.18 -16.19 9.20
CA ASN A 148 -71.15 -16.82 10.01
C ASN A 148 -70.13 -17.59 9.16
N ASP A 149 -70.57 -18.23 8.08
CA ASP A 149 -69.68 -18.92 7.15
C ASP A 149 -68.74 -17.93 6.43
N SER A 150 -69.28 -16.82 5.90
CA SER A 150 -68.45 -15.75 5.30
C SER A 150 -67.48 -15.12 6.31
N LEU A 151 -67.90 -14.94 7.56
CA LEU A 151 -67.03 -14.41 8.61
C LEU A 151 -65.87 -15.37 8.95
N ASN A 152 -66.11 -16.67 8.91
CA ASN A 152 -65.08 -17.69 9.15
C ASN A 152 -64.08 -17.78 7.98
N GLU A 153 -64.54 -17.62 6.73
CA GLU A 153 -63.64 -17.47 5.58
C GLU A 153 -62.74 -16.23 5.72
N LEU A 154 -63.31 -15.10 6.13
CA LEU A 154 -62.58 -13.84 6.35
C LEU A 154 -61.50 -13.98 7.43
N LYS A 155 -61.82 -14.66 8.55
CA LYS A 155 -60.84 -15.00 9.59
C LYS A 155 -59.73 -15.93 9.08
N THR A 156 -60.08 -16.88 8.22
CA THR A 156 -59.12 -17.81 7.62
C THR A 156 -58.15 -17.08 6.69
N LEU A 157 -58.65 -16.13 5.90
CA LEU A 157 -57.82 -15.28 5.03
C LEU A 157 -56.93 -14.33 5.82
N ALA A 158 -57.44 -13.69 6.87
CA ALA A 158 -56.62 -12.87 7.77
C ALA A 158 -55.46 -13.67 8.38
N LYS A 159 -55.73 -14.93 8.77
CA LYS A 159 -54.70 -15.84 9.29
C LYS A 159 -53.66 -16.20 8.22
N LYS A 160 -54.08 -16.49 6.98
CA LYS A 160 -53.16 -16.74 5.84
C LYS A 160 -52.30 -15.51 5.54
N SER A 161 -52.89 -14.32 5.56
CA SER A 161 -52.16 -13.06 5.35
C SER A 161 -51.07 -12.84 6.41
N ASN A 162 -51.36 -13.10 7.69
CA ASN A 162 -50.35 -13.01 8.76
C ASN A 162 -49.22 -14.04 8.60
N VAL A 163 -49.52 -15.27 8.15
CA VAL A 163 -48.48 -16.27 7.89
C VAL A 163 -47.55 -15.80 6.77
N ILE A 164 -48.11 -15.32 5.66
CA ILE A 164 -47.34 -14.75 4.55
C ILE A 164 -46.48 -13.58 5.05
N LEU A 165 -47.04 -12.66 5.84
CA LEU A 165 -46.29 -11.54 6.41
C LEU A 165 -45.11 -11.99 7.30
N THR A 166 -45.29 -13.08 8.03
CA THR A 166 -44.24 -13.60 8.92
C THR A 166 -43.12 -14.29 8.13
N GLU A 167 -43.48 -15.08 7.11
CA GLU A 167 -42.52 -15.70 6.18
C GLU A 167 -41.69 -14.62 5.46
N LEU A 168 -42.33 -13.53 5.02
CA LEU A 168 -41.66 -12.37 4.44
C LEU A 168 -40.65 -11.72 5.38
N MET A 169 -41.00 -11.58 6.67
CA MET A 169 -40.09 -10.99 7.65
C MET A 169 -38.90 -11.89 7.99
N GLU A 170 -39.04 -13.21 7.85
CA GLU A 170 -37.96 -14.17 8.10
C GLU A 170 -36.98 -14.21 6.91
N ASP A 171 -37.49 -14.18 5.67
CA ASP A 171 -36.65 -14.14 4.45
C ASP A 171 -35.87 -12.81 4.32
N CYS A 172 -36.40 -11.71 4.85
CA CYS A 172 -35.70 -10.42 4.89
C CYS A 172 -34.54 -10.35 5.91
N LYS A 173 -34.36 -11.33 6.79
CA LYS A 173 -33.16 -11.41 7.67
C LYS A 173 -31.94 -11.96 6.94
N GLY A 174 -31.78 -11.62 5.66
CA GLY A 174 -30.80 -12.19 4.75
C GLY A 174 -29.37 -12.31 5.32
N PRO A 175 -28.53 -13.16 4.73
CA PRO A 175 -27.20 -13.51 5.24
C PRO A 175 -26.28 -12.29 5.30
N SER A 176 -26.32 -11.55 6.40
CA SER A 176 -25.65 -10.26 6.60
C SER A 176 -24.12 -10.33 6.64
N ASN A 177 -23.50 -11.51 6.50
CA ASN A 177 -22.11 -11.69 6.93
C ASN A 177 -21.15 -12.21 5.84
N THR A 178 -21.61 -12.72 4.71
CA THR A 178 -20.70 -13.41 3.76
C THR A 178 -19.83 -12.45 2.93
N THR A 179 -20.36 -11.30 2.50
CA THR A 179 -19.61 -10.38 1.62
C THR A 179 -18.54 -9.58 2.40
N THR A 180 -18.80 -9.22 3.65
CA THR A 180 -17.82 -8.52 4.51
C THR A 180 -16.70 -9.46 4.94
N GLN A 181 -17.01 -10.73 5.20
CA GLN A 181 -16.00 -11.75 5.49
C GLN A 181 -15.07 -11.98 4.29
N GLN A 182 -15.63 -12.12 3.07
CA GLN A 182 -14.84 -12.27 1.85
C GLN A 182 -13.99 -11.04 1.53
N LEU A 183 -14.45 -9.82 1.86
CA LEU A 183 -13.65 -8.61 1.68
C LEU A 183 -12.45 -8.55 2.64
N ASN A 184 -12.66 -8.97 3.89
CA ASN A 184 -11.59 -9.03 4.90
C ASN A 184 -10.55 -10.10 4.57
N ASP A 185 -10.98 -11.29 4.12
CA ASP A 185 -10.08 -12.36 3.71
C ASP A 185 -9.19 -11.94 2.52
N ILE A 186 -9.69 -11.10 1.62
CA ILE A 186 -8.90 -10.55 0.49
C ILE A 186 -7.92 -9.47 0.97
N LEU A 187 -8.31 -8.60 1.91
CA LEU A 187 -7.41 -7.61 2.50
C LEU A 187 -6.24 -8.28 3.24
N GLU A 188 -6.52 -9.36 3.98
CA GLU A 188 -5.50 -10.12 4.72
C GLU A 188 -4.54 -10.86 3.76
N SER A 189 -5.04 -11.35 2.62
CA SER A 189 -4.19 -11.98 1.59
C SER A 189 -3.24 -10.99 0.87
N THR A 190 -3.44 -9.68 1.02
CA THR A 190 -2.56 -8.66 0.42
C THR A 190 -1.29 -8.43 1.24
N GLU A 191 -1.26 -8.86 2.50
CA GLU A 191 -0.11 -8.71 3.42
C GLU A 191 0.93 -9.84 3.28
N GLU A 192 0.61 -10.96 2.61
CA GLU A 192 1.51 -12.12 2.52
C GLU A 192 2.48 -12.12 1.32
N MET A 193 2.56 -11.05 0.53
CA MET A 193 3.48 -10.99 -0.62
C MET A 193 4.94 -10.58 -0.30
N ASP A 194 5.30 -10.34 0.96
CA ASP A 194 6.65 -9.90 1.34
C ASP A 194 7.68 -11.02 1.63
N GLN A 195 7.32 -12.31 1.58
CA GLN A 195 8.23 -13.39 2.03
C GLN A 195 8.96 -14.20 0.95
N ASN A 196 8.80 -13.91 -0.33
CA ASN A 196 9.55 -14.61 -1.39
C ASN A 196 10.70 -13.75 -1.94
N GLY A 197 11.68 -13.47 -1.07
CA GLY A 197 12.93 -12.79 -1.41
C GLY A 197 14.10 -13.29 -0.56
N MET A 198 14.90 -14.20 -1.13
CA MET A 198 16.28 -14.56 -0.75
C MET A 198 16.52 -15.06 0.70
N LYS A 199 16.50 -16.39 0.87
CA LYS A 199 17.27 -17.08 1.92
C LYS A 199 18.76 -16.76 1.76
N ALA A 200 19.33 -16.04 2.72
CA ALA A 200 20.75 -16.05 3.03
C ALA A 200 20.95 -16.75 4.37
N ASP A 201 21.93 -17.63 4.42
CA ASP A 201 22.20 -18.57 5.50
C ASP A 201 22.42 -17.92 6.86
N GLU A 202 21.81 -18.56 7.85
CA GLU A 202 21.90 -18.31 9.28
C GLU A 202 23.25 -18.82 9.81
N VAL A 203 24.14 -17.91 10.23
CA VAL A 203 25.27 -18.24 11.10
C VAL A 203 24.93 -17.83 12.52
N THR A 204 24.81 -18.85 13.35
CA THR A 204 24.49 -18.88 14.77
C THR A 204 25.56 -18.20 15.62
N GLY A 205 25.12 -17.37 16.56
CA GLY A 205 25.99 -16.63 17.48
C GLY A 205 25.26 -16.20 18.74
N SER A 206 24.90 -17.20 19.55
CA SER A 206 24.28 -17.12 20.88
C SER A 206 24.90 -16.05 21.79
N SER A 207 24.05 -15.18 22.35
CA SER A 207 24.29 -14.56 23.65
C SER A 207 22.98 -14.38 24.40
N LEU A 208 22.79 -15.22 25.40
CA LEU A 208 21.74 -15.15 26.41
C LEU A 208 21.91 -13.84 27.21
N ILE A 209 20.94 -12.93 27.10
CA ILE A 209 20.79 -11.82 28.05
C ILE A 209 19.53 -12.06 28.87
N THR A 210 19.75 -12.06 30.18
CA THR A 210 18.81 -12.22 31.26
C THR A 210 17.65 -11.23 31.16
N LEU A 211 16.43 -11.75 31.10
CA LEU A 211 15.17 -11.00 31.17
C LEU A 211 15.01 -10.35 32.55
N SER A 212 15.56 -9.14 32.70
CA SER A 212 15.10 -8.19 33.71
C SER A 212 13.90 -7.45 33.13
N ASN A 213 12.73 -7.77 33.67
CA ASN A 213 11.42 -7.24 33.31
C ASN A 213 11.21 -5.79 33.83
N GLU A 214 12.25 -4.97 33.77
CA GLU A 214 12.22 -3.58 34.18
C GLU A 214 12.82 -2.72 33.08
N VAL A 215 12.17 -1.57 32.88
CA VAL A 215 12.52 -0.45 32.01
C VAL A 215 11.90 -0.48 30.60
N GLU A 216 10.56 -0.41 30.55
CA GLU A 216 9.84 0.09 29.36
C GLU A 216 10.06 1.60 29.09
N SER A 217 10.85 2.32 29.88
CA SER A 217 11.10 3.75 29.69
C SER A 217 12.40 3.98 28.93
N CYS A 218 12.37 4.78 27.86
CA CYS A 218 13.58 5.18 27.18
C CYS A 218 14.56 5.90 28.15
N PRO A 219 15.89 5.79 27.92
CA PRO A 219 16.86 6.53 28.72
C PRO A 219 16.58 8.04 28.72
N SER A 220 17.06 8.76 29.74
CA SER A 220 16.83 10.20 29.83
C SER A 220 17.35 10.94 28.58
N GLY A 221 16.52 11.83 28.03
CA GLY A 221 16.80 12.56 26.80
C GLY A 221 16.48 11.81 25.51
N PHE A 222 15.82 10.64 25.60
CA PHE A 222 15.24 9.94 24.45
C PHE A 222 13.72 10.15 24.37
N ILE A 223 13.23 10.19 23.14
CA ILE A 223 11.82 10.26 22.77
C ILE A 223 11.35 8.82 22.52
N LYS A 224 10.36 8.36 23.28
CA LYS A 224 9.72 7.04 23.08
C LYS A 224 8.65 7.16 22.00
N MET A 225 8.75 6.34 20.96
CA MET A 225 7.70 6.16 19.96
C MET A 225 7.48 4.66 19.75
N SER A 226 6.33 4.15 20.19
CA SER A 226 6.05 2.71 20.19
C SER A 226 7.12 1.92 20.98
N SER A 227 7.79 0.96 20.34
CA SER A 227 8.89 0.15 20.87
C SER A 227 10.28 0.74 20.63
N GLN A 228 10.39 1.90 19.96
CA GLN A 228 11.66 2.52 19.59
C GLN A 228 11.95 3.79 20.41
N CYS A 229 13.22 4.05 20.66
CA CYS A 229 13.71 5.24 21.38
C CYS A 229 14.61 6.07 20.47
N PHE A 230 14.31 7.36 20.32
CA PHE A 230 15.03 8.27 19.44
C PHE A 230 15.71 9.39 20.23
N LYS A 231 16.87 9.85 19.78
CA LYS A 231 17.55 11.02 20.37
C LYS A 231 17.99 11.97 19.27
N MET A 232 17.61 13.24 19.41
CA MET A 232 18.03 14.30 18.51
C MET A 232 19.25 15.02 19.09
N PHE A 233 20.29 15.19 18.28
CA PHE A 233 21.46 15.99 18.63
C PHE A 233 21.36 17.35 17.93
N ASN A 234 21.01 18.40 18.69
CA ASN A 234 20.82 19.77 18.20
C ASN A 234 21.91 20.75 18.66
N ASP A 235 23.06 20.25 19.12
CA ASP A 235 24.17 21.07 19.61
C ASP A 235 24.91 21.83 18.49
N ARG A 236 24.94 21.28 17.27
CA ARG A 236 25.44 21.95 16.06
C ARG A 236 24.94 21.27 14.79
N TYR A 237 24.95 22.01 13.68
CA TYR A 237 24.75 21.45 12.35
C TYR A 237 25.88 20.49 11.99
N ARG A 238 25.53 19.36 11.38
CA ARG A 238 26.46 18.32 10.93
C ARG A 238 26.11 17.90 9.52
N SER A 239 27.10 17.48 8.75
CA SER A 239 26.89 16.65 7.56
C SER A 239 26.35 15.27 7.97
N TRP A 240 25.80 14.52 7.01
CA TRP A 240 25.31 13.16 7.26
C TRP A 240 26.41 12.24 7.86
N SER A 241 27.63 12.30 7.31
CA SER A 241 28.77 11.49 7.78
C SER A 241 29.14 11.83 9.23
N GLU A 242 29.21 13.12 9.57
CA GLU A 242 29.47 13.55 10.94
C GLU A 242 28.34 13.19 11.91
N ALA A 243 27.08 13.21 11.46
CA ALA A 243 25.94 12.77 12.26
C ALA A 243 26.01 11.27 12.55
N LYS A 244 26.35 10.44 11.54
CA LYS A 244 26.59 9.00 11.71
C LYS A 244 27.70 8.74 12.73
N THR A 245 28.85 9.38 12.55
CA THR A 245 29.97 9.25 13.51
C THR A 245 29.58 9.70 14.91
N LYS A 246 28.77 10.75 15.06
CA LYS A 246 28.29 11.20 16.37
C LYS A 246 27.38 10.17 17.04
N CYS A 247 26.46 9.54 16.30
CA CYS A 247 25.64 8.45 16.84
C CYS A 247 26.51 7.29 17.32
N GLU A 248 27.45 6.84 16.48
CA GLU A 248 28.34 5.71 16.77
C GLU A 248 29.25 6.00 17.99
N GLN A 249 29.75 7.23 18.14
CA GLN A 249 30.57 7.64 19.29
C GLN A 249 29.81 7.55 20.63
N GLU A 250 28.49 7.73 20.62
CA GLU A 250 27.63 7.64 21.80
C GLU A 250 27.08 6.21 22.01
N GLY A 251 27.49 5.24 21.18
CA GLY A 251 27.02 3.86 21.24
C GLY A 251 25.64 3.65 20.61
N TYR A 252 25.22 4.55 19.70
CA TYR A 252 23.95 4.49 18.98
C TYR A 252 24.15 4.32 17.47
N ILE A 253 23.05 4.15 16.74
CA ILE A 253 23.00 4.15 15.28
C ILE A 253 22.14 5.31 14.77
N LEU A 254 22.30 5.67 13.49
CA LEU A 254 21.39 6.62 12.85
C LEU A 254 19.97 6.07 12.85
N ALA A 255 18.99 6.94 13.09
CA ALA A 255 17.60 6.54 13.24
C ALA A 255 17.05 5.94 11.92
N GLN A 256 16.43 4.77 12.05
CA GLN A 256 15.69 4.04 11.01
C GLN A 256 14.29 3.75 11.54
N PRO A 257 13.40 4.76 11.57
CA PRO A 257 12.03 4.53 12.05
C PRO A 257 11.27 3.65 11.05
N ASP A 258 10.44 2.73 11.55
CA ASP A 258 9.49 2.00 10.71
C ASP A 258 8.45 2.98 10.14
N ASP A 259 7.81 2.64 9.02
CA ASP A 259 6.85 3.54 8.33
C ASP A 259 5.75 4.09 9.25
N ALA A 260 5.23 3.23 10.15
CA ALA A 260 4.20 3.63 11.12
C ALA A 260 4.73 4.63 12.17
N VAL A 261 6.03 4.57 12.48
CA VAL A 261 6.71 5.44 13.46
C VAL A 261 7.20 6.73 12.80
N ALA A 262 7.63 6.67 11.54
CA ALA A 262 8.23 7.78 10.81
C ALA A 262 7.32 9.02 10.75
N VAL A 263 6.02 8.84 10.54
CA VAL A 263 5.04 9.93 10.50
C VAL A 263 4.96 10.67 11.84
N ASN A 264 4.87 9.92 12.94
CA ASN A 264 4.77 10.49 14.28
C ASN A 264 6.09 11.12 14.74
N LEU A 265 7.21 10.49 14.41
CA LEU A 265 8.54 11.04 14.67
C LEU A 265 8.73 12.37 13.94
N ARG A 266 8.39 12.45 12.65
CA ARG A 266 8.45 13.68 11.87
C ARG A 266 7.61 14.79 12.49
N LYS A 267 6.38 14.49 12.88
CA LYS A 267 5.48 15.45 13.55
C LYS A 267 6.09 15.98 14.83
N HIS A 268 6.61 15.10 15.69
CA HIS A 268 7.24 15.49 16.94
C HIS A 268 8.49 16.35 16.73
N LEU A 269 9.35 15.98 15.76
CA LEU A 269 10.54 16.78 15.44
C LEU A 269 10.17 18.20 14.97
N HIS A 270 9.10 18.31 14.19
CA HIS A 270 8.59 19.60 13.72
C HIS A 270 8.02 20.46 14.87
N GLU A 271 7.23 19.86 15.76
CA GLU A 271 6.64 20.57 16.91
C GLU A 271 7.70 21.05 17.92
N GLU A 272 8.71 20.23 18.19
CA GLU A 272 9.73 20.52 19.22
C GLU A 272 10.87 21.41 18.69
N TYR A 273 11.29 21.23 17.43
CA TYR A 273 12.48 21.90 16.86
C TYR A 273 12.16 22.89 15.72
N GLY A 274 10.90 22.96 15.27
CA GLY A 274 10.41 23.91 14.27
C GLY A 274 10.66 23.53 12.80
N ASP A 275 10.03 24.28 11.91
CA ASP A 275 9.97 24.07 10.44
C ASP A 275 11.32 24.09 9.72
N GLY A 276 12.34 24.72 10.32
CA GLY A 276 13.68 24.84 9.75
C GLY A 276 14.64 23.73 10.18
N SER A 277 14.21 22.81 11.04
CA SER A 277 15.05 21.72 11.52
C SER A 277 15.07 20.56 10.51
N PHE A 278 16.27 20.16 10.11
CA PHE A 278 16.51 18.95 9.34
C PHE A 278 17.24 17.94 10.23
N ALA A 279 16.81 16.69 10.19
CA ALA A 279 17.43 15.58 10.91
C ALA A 279 17.94 14.56 9.89
N TRP A 280 19.17 14.10 10.08
CA TRP A 280 19.71 13.01 9.28
C TRP A 280 19.13 11.68 9.78
N LEU A 281 18.61 10.90 8.85
CA LEU A 281 18.14 9.53 9.08
C LEU A 281 19.07 8.53 8.38
N GLY A 282 19.06 7.29 8.83
CA GLY A 282 19.86 6.21 8.26
C GLY A 282 19.14 5.49 7.14
N ALA A 283 18.82 6.12 6.01
CA ALA A 283 18.32 5.36 4.86
C ALA A 283 19.45 4.45 4.33
N GLN A 284 19.20 3.14 4.20
CA GLN A 284 20.03 2.19 3.46
C GLN A 284 19.47 1.97 2.06
#